data_AF-A0A967LNF9-F1
#
_entry.id   AF-A0A967LNF9-F1
#
_cell.length_a   1.000
_cell.length_b   1.000
_cell.length_c   1.000
_cell.angle_alpha   90.00
_cell.angle_beta   90.00
_cell.angle_gamma   90.00
#
_symmetry.space_group_name_H-M   'P 1'
#
loop_
_entity.id
_entity.type
_entity.pdbx_description
1 polymer ?
#
loop_
_entity_poly.entity_id
_entity_poly.type
_entity_poly.pdbx_seq_one_letter_code
_entity_poly.pdbx_strand_id
1 'polypeptide(L)' 'EAQQLDELQKVDERADQLSMFTCLFDDPDRVNTELDRIRAVGAGDVRDLVDRHLGSDHAATLVYVPEGGAA' A
#
# COMPACT_ATOMS: atom_id res chain seq x y z
N GLU A 1 10.71 3.26 10.58
CA GLU A 1 10.21 2.79 11.90
C GLU A 1 9.81 3.93 12.83
N ALA A 2 10.69 4.86 13.20
CA ALA A 2 10.32 5.97 14.09
C ALA A 2 9.15 6.82 13.56
N GLN A 3 9.11 7.06 12.25
CA GLN A 3 8.05 7.83 11.61
C GLN A 3 6.67 7.16 11.70
N GLN A 4 6.57 5.84 11.47
CA GLN A 4 5.29 5.11 11.59
C GLN A 4 4.78 5.01 13.03
N LEU A 5 5.68 5.02 14.02
CA LEU A 5 5.31 5.09 15.43
C LEU A 5 4.86 6.50 15.84
N ASP A 6 5.45 7.54 15.24
CA ASP A 6 5.10 8.95 15.45
C ASP A 6 3.74 9.29 14.84
N GLU A 7 3.45 8.72 13.66
CA GLU A 7 2.15 8.82 12.99
C GLU A 7 1.02 8.24 13.87
N LEU A 8 1.28 7.11 14.53
CA LEU A 8 0.35 6.53 15.49
C LEU A 8 0.21 7.35 16.79
N GLN A 9 1.04 8.35 17.08
CA GLN A 9 0.91 9.18 18.30
C GLN A 9 0.01 10.41 18.11
N LYS A 10 -0.36 10.75 16.87
CA LYS A 10 -1.26 11.87 16.58
C LYS A 10 -2.70 11.38 16.34
N VAL A 11 -3.65 12.04 16.99
CA VAL A 11 -5.05 11.59 17.11
C VAL A 11 -5.82 11.69 15.78
N ASP A 12 -5.49 12.69 14.96
CA ASP A 12 -5.99 12.92 13.60
C ASP A 12 -5.63 11.78 12.65
N GLU A 13 -4.38 11.32 12.66
CA GLU A 13 -3.94 10.23 11.79
C GLU A 13 -4.57 8.87 12.17
N ARG A 14 -4.86 8.65 13.47
CA ARG A 14 -5.64 7.48 13.92
C ARG A 14 -7.08 7.50 13.45
N ALA A 15 -7.72 8.68 13.42
CA ALA A 15 -9.11 8.80 12.97
C ALA A 15 -9.23 8.48 11.47
N ASP A 16 -8.26 8.95 10.67
CA ASP A 16 -8.17 8.61 9.26
C ASP A 16 -7.94 7.11 9.03
N GLN A 17 -7.02 6.50 9.79
CA GLN A 17 -6.77 5.06 9.71
C GLN A 17 -8.01 4.24 10.08
N LEU A 18 -8.73 4.62 11.14
CA LEU A 18 -9.97 3.95 11.55
C LEU A 18 -11.05 4.03 10.45
N SER A 19 -11.23 5.22 9.87
CA SER A 19 -12.17 5.43 8.77
C SER A 19 -11.81 4.58 7.54
N MET A 20 -10.53 4.60 7.15
CA MET A 20 -10.00 3.86 6.01
C MET A 20 -10.13 2.34 6.21
N PHE A 21 -9.79 1.81 7.39
CA PHE A 21 -9.93 0.39 7.68
C PHE A 21 -11.37 -0.09 7.72
N THR A 22 -12.27 0.74 8.26
CA THR A 22 -13.72 0.46 8.21
C THR A 22 -14.22 0.46 6.76
N CYS A 23 -13.89 1.49 5.97
CA CYS A 23 -14.46 1.65 4.64
C CYS A 23 -13.90 0.67 3.60
N LEU A 24 -12.60 0.37 3.64
CA LEU A 24 -11.94 -0.45 2.62
C LEU A 24 -11.87 -1.93 2.99
N PHE A 25 -11.87 -2.25 4.29
CA PHE A 25 -11.63 -3.60 4.78
C PHE A 25 -12.74 -4.13 5.70
N ASP A 26 -13.76 -3.33 6.01
CA ASP A 26 -14.85 -3.68 6.95
C ASP A 26 -14.32 -4.15 8.33
N ASP A 27 -13.15 -3.62 8.73
CA ASP A 27 -12.43 -4.05 9.93
C ASP A 27 -11.77 -2.84 10.64
N PRO A 28 -12.52 -2.10 11.48
CA PRO A 28 -11.97 -0.98 12.24
C PRO A 28 -10.86 -1.38 13.22
N ASP A 29 -10.87 -2.60 13.74
CA ASP A 29 -9.93 -3.05 14.78
C ASP A 29 -8.52 -3.32 14.23
N ARG A 30 -8.41 -3.41 12.90
CA ARG A 30 -7.16 -3.62 12.18
C ARG A 30 -6.05 -2.64 12.52
N VAL A 31 -6.38 -1.41 12.89
CA VAL A 31 -5.39 -0.38 13.30
C VAL A 31 -4.47 -0.88 14.43
N ASN A 32 -4.96 -1.78 15.28
CA ASN A 32 -4.19 -2.32 16.40
C ASN A 32 -3.17 -3.39 15.99
N THR A 33 -3.34 -4.01 14.81
CA THR A 33 -2.54 -5.16 14.37
C THR A 33 -1.77 -4.92 13.07
N GLU A 34 -2.04 -3.81 12.37
CA GLU A 34 -1.48 -3.55 11.05
C GLU A 34 0.05 -3.53 11.04
N LEU A 35 0.68 -2.99 12.10
CA LEU A 35 2.13 -2.99 12.22
C LEU A 35 2.71 -4.42 12.29
N ASP A 36 2.05 -5.31 13.03
CA ASP A 36 2.50 -6.70 13.14
C ASP A 36 2.27 -7.46 11.83
N ARG A 37 1.17 -7.17 11.12
CA ARG A 37 0.93 -7.71 9.77
C ARG A 37 2.00 -7.29 8.77
N ILE A 38 2.41 -6.01 8.79
CA ILE A 38 3.48 -5.51 7.92
C ILE A 38 4.81 -6.19 8.27
N ARG A 39 5.12 -6.34 9.56
CA ARG A 39 6.35 -7.00 10.02
C ARG A 39 6.40 -8.50 9.71
N ALA A 40 5.25 -9.15 9.60
CA ALA A 40 5.16 -10.56 9.25
C ALA A 40 5.53 -10.84 7.78
N VAL A 41 5.59 -9.82 6.92
CA VAL A 41 5.92 -9.98 5.50
C VAL A 41 7.39 -10.40 5.36
N GLY A 42 7.60 -11.60 4.81
CA GLY A 42 8.91 -12.15 4.53
C GLY A 42 9.35 -11.95 3.09
N ALA A 43 10.63 -12.23 2.83
CA ALA A 43 11.18 -12.16 1.48
C ALA A 43 10.53 -13.17 0.50
N GLY A 44 9.98 -14.28 1.01
CA GLY A 44 9.22 -15.24 0.19
C GLY A 44 7.93 -14.61 -0.34
N ASP A 45 7.14 -14.00 0.54
CA ASP A 45 5.87 -13.36 0.19
C ASP A 45 6.05 -12.27 -0.88
N VAL A 46 7.15 -11.52 -0.79
CA VAL A 46 7.50 -10.49 -1.78
C VAL A 46 7.79 -11.10 -3.15
N ARG A 47 8.54 -12.21 -3.21
CA ARG A 47 8.82 -12.89 -4.49
C ARG A 47 7.54 -13.45 -5.09
N ASP A 48 6.72 -14.10 -4.29
CA ASP A 48 5.44 -14.67 -4.74
C ASP A 48 4.49 -13.59 -5.28
N LEU A 49 4.46 -12.41 -4.65
CA LEU A 49 3.69 -11.26 -5.12
C LEU A 49 4.20 -10.78 -6.48
N VAL A 50 5.51 -10.63 -6.65
CA VAL A 50 6.13 -10.17 -7.89
C VAL A 50 5.79 -11.14 -9.03
N ASP A 51 6.01 -12.43 -8.82
CA ASP A 51 5.77 -13.47 -9.82
C ASP A 51 4.29 -13.54 -10.23
N ARG A 52 3.37 -13.25 -9.30
CA ARG A 52 1.93 -13.31 -9.55
C ARG A 52 1.38 -12.06 -10.22
N HIS A 53 1.90 -10.88 -9.89
CA HIS A 53 1.23 -9.62 -10.22
C HIS A 53 2.07 -8.62 -11.02
N LEU A 54 3.39 -8.77 -11.05
CA LEU A 54 4.29 -7.81 -11.70
C LEU A 54 4.97 -8.37 -12.96
N GLY A 55 4.35 -9.37 -13.59
CA GLY A 55 4.75 -9.86 -14.91
C GLY A 55 4.48 -8.86 -16.03
N SER A 56 5.04 -9.11 -17.21
CA SER A 56 4.86 -8.28 -18.41
C SER A 56 3.39 -8.12 -18.83
N ASP A 57 2.55 -9.08 -18.46
CA ASP A 57 1.13 -9.10 -18.78
C ASP A 57 0.31 -8.10 -17.93
N HIS A 58 0.93 -7.53 -16.89
CA HIS A 58 0.32 -6.58 -15.96
C HIS A 58 1.02 -5.21 -16.01
N ALA A 59 1.53 -4.83 -17.20
CA ALA A 59 2.19 -3.54 -17.42
C ALA A 59 1.38 -2.65 -18.37
N ALA A 60 1.20 -1.38 -17.99
CA ALA A 60 0.65 -0.33 -18.85
C ALA A 60 1.61 0.86 -18.89
N THR A 61 1.82 1.43 -20.09
CA THR A 61 2.70 2.59 -20.27
C THR A 61 1.90 3.73 -20.90
N LEU A 62 1.87 4.87 -20.22
CA LEU A 62 1.30 6.12 -20.73
C LEU A 62 2.44 7.07 -21.09
N VAL A 63 2.63 7.30 -22.38
CA VAL A 63 3.66 8.22 -22.89
C VAL A 63 2.97 9.48 -23.43
N TYR A 64 3.32 10.63 -22.87
CA TYR A 64 2.93 11.92 -23.42
C TYR A 64 3.99 12.36 -24.42
N VAL A 65 3.58 12.54 -25.67
CA VAL A 65 4.43 13.07 -26.74
C VAL A 65 4.02 14.50 -27.11
N PRO A 66 4.97 15.35 -27.55
CA PRO A 66 4.65 16.66 -28.10
C PRO A 66 3.69 16.54 -29.30
N GLU A 67 2.94 17.60 -29.57
CA GLU A 67 2.05 17.64 -30.73
C GLU A 67 2.90 17.49 -32.02
N GLY A 68 2.68 16.39 -32.76
CA GLY A 68 3.46 16.01 -33.94
C GLY A 68 4.63 15.04 -33.70
N GLY A 69 4.88 14.60 -32.47
CA GLY A 69 5.85 13.54 -32.15
C GLY A 69 5.24 12.14 -32.31
N ALA A 70 5.98 11.19 -32.90
CA ALA A 70 5.57 9.79 -32.92
C ALA A 70 5.88 9.12 -31.58
N ALA A 71 4.96 8.24 -31.14
CA ALA A 71 5.05 7.46 -29.91
C ALA A 71 6.13 6.36 -29.97
#